data_AF-A0A6G1SN77-F1
#
_entry.id   AF-A0A6G1SN77-F1
#
_cell.length_a   1.000
_cell.length_b   1.000
_cell.length_c   1.000
_cell.angle_alpha   90.00
_cell.angle_beta   90.00
_cell.angle_gamma   90.00
#
_symmetry.space_group_name_H-M   'P 1'
#
loop_
_entity.id
_entity.type
_entity.pdbx_description
1 polymer ?
#
loop_
_entity_poly.entity_id
_entity_poly.type
_entity_poly.pdbx_seq_one_letter_code
_entity_poly.pdbx_strand_id
1 'polypeptide(L)'
;KSEKAGYDILVKNCVAHNGGKQRMQLIDSNGCVVNERFISPFRGTYNDNDLRHVTLYAYLKAFRFTGSPVLYLECEIHMCQSACPPQMCYWRRLSKRSVD
;
A
#
# COMPACT_ATOMS: atom_id res chain seq x y z
N LYS A 1 32.51 4.44 -10.50
CA LYS A 1 31.55 4.83 -9.45
C LYS A 1 30.17 4.36 -9.92
N SER A 2 29.51 3.44 -9.22
CA SER A 2 28.32 2.73 -9.71
C SER A 2 27.13 3.69 -9.86
N GLU A 3 26.82 4.08 -11.08
CA GLU A 3 25.90 5.18 -11.43
C GLU A 3 24.48 4.69 -11.75
N LYS A 4 23.97 3.72 -10.98
CA LYS A 4 22.58 3.25 -11.12
C LYS A 4 21.97 2.93 -9.75
N ALA A 5 21.80 3.95 -8.89
CA ALA A 5 20.91 3.84 -7.72
C ALA A 5 19.46 3.72 -8.24
N GLY A 6 18.84 2.55 -8.08
CA GLY A 6 17.43 2.37 -8.43
C GLY A 6 16.53 3.02 -7.39
N TYR A 7 15.45 3.66 -7.83
CA TYR A 7 14.42 4.18 -6.94
C TYR A 7 13.45 3.04 -6.55
N ASP A 8 12.96 3.09 -5.32
CA ASP A 8 11.86 2.25 -4.84
C ASP A 8 10.68 3.14 -4.44
N ILE A 9 9.49 2.55 -4.31
CA ILE A 9 8.29 3.27 -3.89
C ILE A 9 7.57 2.53 -2.78
N LEU A 10 6.91 3.31 -1.92
CA LEU A 10 6.14 2.82 -0.78
C LEU A 10 4.81 3.56 -0.72
N VAL A 11 3.71 2.82 -0.61
CA VAL A 11 2.42 3.42 -0.26
C VAL A 11 2.34 3.50 1.25
N LYS A 12 2.36 4.73 1.78
CA LYS A 12 2.40 4.97 3.22
C LYS A 12 1.00 4.94 3.79
N ASN A 13 0.10 5.79 3.34
CA ASN A 13 -1.27 5.94 3.86
C ASN A 13 -2.28 5.87 2.71
N CYS A 14 -3.45 5.28 2.95
CA CYS A 14 -4.55 5.29 1.97
C CYS A 14 -5.89 5.45 2.67
N VAL A 15 -6.72 6.35 2.16
CA VAL A 15 -8.05 6.64 2.66
C VAL A 15 -9.07 6.49 1.54
N ALA A 16 -10.11 5.71 1.81
CA ALA A 16 -11.30 5.67 0.99
C ALA A 16 -12.32 6.69 1.48
N HIS A 17 -12.95 7.46 0.60
CA HIS A 17 -13.97 8.43 0.98
C HIS A 17 -15.05 8.61 -0.09
N ASN A 18 -16.17 9.20 0.29
CA ASN A 18 -17.31 9.45 -0.61
C ASN A 18 -17.31 10.86 -1.24
N GLY A 19 -16.16 11.55 -1.25
CA GLY A 19 -16.06 12.97 -1.62
C GLY A 19 -16.54 13.94 -0.54
N GLY A 20 -17.06 13.44 0.58
CA GLY A 20 -17.51 14.23 1.73
C GLY A 20 -16.91 13.77 3.04
N LYS A 21 -17.72 13.77 4.11
CA LYS A 21 -17.27 13.48 5.48
C LYS A 21 -17.07 11.99 5.78
N GLN A 22 -17.67 11.08 5.00
CA GLN A 22 -17.50 9.64 5.24
C GLN A 22 -16.15 9.21 4.68
N ARG A 23 -15.25 8.78 5.57
CA ARG A 23 -13.88 8.37 5.28
C ARG A 23 -13.57 7.07 6.02
N MET A 24 -12.74 6.23 5.43
CA MET A 24 -12.24 4.99 6.02
C MET A 24 -10.77 4.84 5.69
N GLN A 25 -9.93 4.65 6.70
CA GLN A 25 -8.52 4.37 6.49
C GLN A 25 -8.32 2.91 6.08
N LEU A 26 -7.65 2.70 4.96
CA LEU A 26 -7.36 1.38 4.41
C LEU A 26 -5.93 0.94 4.73
N ILE A 27 -4.98 1.87 4.63
CA ILE A 27 -3.58 1.71 5.02
C ILE A 27 -3.25 2.84 6.02
N ASP A 28 -2.63 2.51 7.15
CA ASP A 28 -2.25 3.47 8.20
C ASP A 28 -1.07 4.36 7.79
N SER A 29 -0.48 5.17 8.68
CA SER A 29 0.69 5.98 8.33
C SER A 29 2.02 5.21 8.27
N ASN A 30 2.04 3.90 8.49
CA ASN A 30 3.24 3.06 8.46
C ASN A 30 3.30 2.15 7.22
N GLY A 31 2.35 2.29 6.28
CA GLY A 31 2.22 1.39 5.14
C GLY A 31 1.44 0.12 5.46
N CYS A 32 0.78 0.07 6.60
CA CYS A 32 0.18 -1.12 7.15
C CYS A 32 -1.35 -1.12 6.91
N VAL A 33 -1.86 -2.18 6.26
CA VAL A 33 -3.31 -2.49 6.13
C VAL A 33 -4.08 -2.45 7.45
N VAL A 34 -5.01 -1.50 7.57
CA VAL A 34 -5.86 -1.39 8.76
C VAL A 34 -6.89 -2.53 8.83
N ASN A 35 -7.43 -2.93 7.68
CA ASN A 35 -8.44 -3.99 7.60
C ASN A 35 -8.36 -4.78 6.29
N GLU A 36 -7.88 -6.03 6.39
CA GLU A 36 -7.68 -6.95 5.27
C GLU A 36 -8.98 -7.37 4.55
N ARG A 37 -10.15 -7.09 5.14
CA ARG A 37 -11.44 -7.36 4.48
C ARG A 37 -11.71 -6.41 3.31
N PHE A 38 -11.07 -5.24 3.28
CA PHE A 38 -11.30 -4.21 2.26
C PHE A 38 -10.15 -4.11 1.27
N ILE A 39 -8.90 -4.17 1.73
CA ILE A 39 -7.73 -4.07 0.87
C ILE A 39 -6.67 -5.10 1.28
N SER A 40 -5.98 -5.70 0.32
CA SER A 40 -4.79 -6.50 0.61
C SER A 40 -3.59 -5.61 0.92
N PRO A 41 -2.51 -6.17 1.51
CA PRO A 41 -1.23 -5.48 1.53
C PRO A 41 -0.76 -5.15 0.11
N PHE A 42 -0.08 -4.00 -0.05
CA PHE A 42 0.60 -3.68 -1.29
C PHE A 42 1.75 -4.67 -1.54
N ARG A 43 1.83 -5.14 -2.78
CA ARG A 43 2.89 -6.02 -3.27
C ARG A 43 3.64 -5.31 -4.38
N GLY A 44 4.96 -5.46 -4.37
CA GLY A 44 5.84 -4.86 -5.37
C GLY A 44 6.45 -5.90 -6.29
N THR A 45 6.58 -5.54 -7.57
CA THR A 45 7.43 -6.24 -8.53
C THR A 45 8.43 -5.25 -9.09
N TYR A 46 9.70 -5.65 -9.16
CA TYR A 46 10.77 -4.88 -9.76
C TYR A 46 11.15 -5.52 -11.10
N ASN A 47 11.16 -4.71 -12.17
CA ASN A 47 11.61 -5.14 -13.49
C ASN A 47 12.94 -4.45 -13.82
N ASP A 48 14.02 -5.23 -13.94
CA ASP A 48 15.39 -4.74 -14.18
C ASP A 48 15.75 -4.59 -15.66
N ASN A 49 14.78 -4.66 -16.57
CA ASN A 49 14.97 -4.26 -17.97
C ASN A 49 15.40 -2.79 -18.08
N ASP A 50 15.80 -2.33 -19.28
CA ASP A 50 16.43 -1.02 -19.55
C ASP A 50 15.79 0.23 -18.91
N LEU A 51 14.51 0.15 -18.51
CA LEU A 51 13.74 1.25 -17.93
C LEU A 51 13.45 1.14 -16.42
N ARG A 52 14.00 0.16 -15.69
CA ARG A 52 13.87 -0.05 -14.23
C ARG A 52 12.51 0.40 -13.65
N HIS A 53 11.50 -0.45 -13.78
CA HIS A 53 10.15 -0.13 -13.31
C HIS A 53 9.84 -0.83 -11.98
N VAL A 54 9.32 -0.07 -11.03
CA VAL A 54 8.69 -0.59 -9.82
C VAL A 54 7.19 -0.49 -9.97
N THR A 55 6.50 -1.62 -9.85
CA THR A 55 5.04 -1.68 -9.86
C THR A 55 4.56 -2.11 -8.49
N LEU A 56 3.71 -1.30 -7.86
CA LEU A 56 2.97 -1.69 -6.66
C LEU A 56 1.51 -1.95 -6.99
N TYR A 57 0.94 -3.02 -6.44
CA TYR A 57 -0.48 -3.33 -6.55
C TYR A 57 -1.05 -3.86 -5.25
N ALA A 58 -2.36 -3.68 -5.06
CA ALA A 58 -3.16 -4.26 -3.99
C ALA A 58 -4.53 -4.66 -4.55
N TYR A 59 -5.14 -5.68 -3.96
CA TYR A 59 -6.50 -6.10 -4.30
C TYR A 59 -7.49 -5.41 -3.37
N LEU A 60 -8.46 -4.72 -3.96
CA LEU A 60 -9.54 -4.06 -3.23
C LEU A 60 -10.82 -4.90 -3.36
N LYS A 61 -11.45 -5.22 -2.23
CA LYS A 61 -12.82 -5.75 -2.23
C LYS A 61 -13.78 -4.58 -2.39
N ALA A 62 -14.51 -4.54 -3.50
CA ALA A 62 -15.43 -3.46 -3.80
C ALA A 62 -16.45 -3.24 -2.68
N PHE A 63 -16.62 -1.97 -2.29
CA PHE A 63 -17.60 -1.53 -1.31
C PHE A 63 -18.06 -0.11 -1.65
N ARG A 64 -19.08 0.39 -0.93
CA ARG A 64 -19.53 1.78 -1.02
C ARG A 64 -19.92 2.31 0.34
N PHE A 65 -19.89 3.63 0.48
CA PHE A 65 -20.51 4.30 1.62
C PHE A 65 -22.03 4.39 1.41
N THR A 66 -22.79 4.45 2.51
CA THR A 66 -24.24 4.68 2.45
C THR A 66 -24.52 6.07 1.90
N GLY A 67 -25.49 6.19 0.99
CA GLY A 67 -25.86 7.47 0.38
C GLY A 67 -24.94 8.01 -0.72
N SER A 68 -23.87 7.30 -1.10
CA SER A 68 -23.05 7.66 -2.28
C SER A 68 -22.82 6.46 -3.20
N PRO A 69 -22.96 6.63 -4.53
CA PRO A 69 -22.54 5.62 -5.50
C PRO A 69 -21.05 5.72 -5.87
N VAL A 70 -20.35 6.78 -5.45
CA VAL A 70 -18.95 7.05 -5.83
C VAL A 70 -18.01 6.76 -4.66
N LEU A 71 -16.91 6.06 -4.95
CA LEU A 71 -15.81 5.79 -4.02
C LEU A 71 -14.52 6.43 -4.55
N TYR A 72 -13.91 7.29 -3.76
CA TYR A 72 -12.60 7.87 -4.02
C TYR A 72 -11.54 7.14 -3.20
N LEU A 73 -10.38 6.90 -3.80
CA LEU A 73 -9.20 6.33 -3.15
C LEU A 73 -8.09 7.37 -3.20
N GLU A 74 -7.65 7.82 -2.03
CA GLU A 74 -6.61 8.83 -1.86
C GLU A 74 -5.42 8.17 -1.15
N CYS A 75 -4.25 8.13 -1.79
CA CYS A 75 -3.06 7.45 -1.26
C CYS A 75 -1.81 8.34 -1.27
N GLU A 76 -1.04 8.28 -0.20
CA GLU A 76 0.28 8.91 -0.07
C GLU A 76 1.37 7.96 -0.56
N ILE A 77 2.08 8.35 -1.62
CA ILE A 77 3.17 7.59 -2.21
C ILE A 77 4.50 8.25 -1.85
N HIS A 78 5.41 7.46 -1.28
CA HIS A 78 6.76 7.86 -0.94
C HIS A 78 7.75 7.25 -1.93
N MET A 79 8.67 8.06 -2.42
CA MET A 79 9.79 7.61 -3.25
C MET A 79 11.05 7.50 -2.40
N CYS A 80 11.78 6.41 -2.57
CA CYS A 80 13.04 6.12 -1.87
C CYS A 80 14.17 6.08 -2.91
N GLN A 81 15.32 6.70 -2.60
CA GLN A 81 16.50 6.70 -3.47
C GLN A 81 17.17 5.31 -3.61
N SER A 82 16.79 4.39 -2.72
CA SER A 82 17.17 2.98 -2.70
C SER A 82 15.97 2.19 -2.20
N ALA A 83 16.15 0.95 -1.74
CA ALA A 83 15.06 0.17 -1.15
C ALA A 83 14.34 0.96 -0.04
N CYS A 84 13.02 0.97 -0.08
CA CYS A 84 12.23 1.61 0.96
C CYS A 84 12.38 0.87 2.30
N PRO A 85 12.28 1.57 3.44
CA PRO A 85 12.38 0.93 4.74
C PRO A 85 11.27 -0.12 4.93
N PRO A 86 11.56 -1.24 5.63
CA PRO A 86 10.57 -2.27 5.85
C PRO A 86 9.39 -1.72 6.67
N GLN A 87 8.17 -1.98 6.20
CA GLN A 87 6.95 -1.66 6.94
C GLN A 87 6.86 -2.50 8.22
N MET A 88 6.76 -1.83 9.36
CA MET A 88 6.69 -2.48 10.68
C MET A 88 5.23 -2.82 11.04
N CYS A 89 4.60 -3.71 10.26
CA CYS A 89 3.21 -4.09 10.51
C CYS A 89 3.10 -5.22 11.52
N TYR A 90 2.25 -5.06 12.53
CA TYR A 90 2.14 -6.00 13.65
C TYR A 90 1.67 -7.40 13.23
N TRP A 91 0.82 -7.53 12.20
CA TRP A 91 0.33 -8.84 11.70
C TRP A 91 1.40 -9.68 11.01
N ARG A 92 2.42 -9.06 10.40
CA ARG A 92 3.56 -9.80 9.83
C ARG A 92 4.33 -10.59 10.89
N ARG A 93 4.18 -10.24 12.18
CA ARG A 93 4.75 -11.01 13.29
C ARG A 93 3.83 -12.12 13.79
N LEU A 94 2.52 -12.06 13.52
CA LEU A 94 1.55 -13.07 13.94
C LEU A 94 1.51 -14.26 12.98
N SER A 95 1.66 -14.06 11.67
CA SER A 95 1.68 -15.18 10.70
C SER A 95 2.89 -16.10 10.84
N LYS A 96 3.98 -15.63 11.48
CA LYS A 96 5.15 -16.46 11.82
C LYS A 96 4.94 -17.35 13.05
N ARG A 97 3.85 -17.17 13.81
CA ARG A 97 3.54 -17.97 15.02
C ARG A 97 2.59 -19.14 14.78
N SER A 98 2.00 -19.28 13.59
CA SER A 98 1.28 -20.49 13.20
C SER A 98 2.24 -21.43 12.48
N VAL A 99 3.11 -22.09 13.26
CA VAL A 99 3.65 -23.40 12.92
C VAL A 99 2.92 -24.36 13.84
N ASP A 100 1.92 -25.04 13.30
CA ASP A 100 1.55 -26.38 13.74
C ASP A 100 2.10 -27.35 12.68
#